data_AF-A0A5Z4ZDD5-F1
#
_entry.id   AF-A0A5Z4ZDD5-F1
#
_cell.length_a   1.000
_cell.length_b   1.000
_cell.length_c   1.000
_cell.angle_alpha   90.00
_cell.angle_beta   90.00
_cell.angle_gamma   90.00
#
_symmetry.space_group_name_H-M   'P 1'
#
loop_
_entity.id
_entity.type
_entity.pdbx_description
1 polymer ?
#
loop_
_entity_poly.entity_id
_entity_poly.type
_entity_poly.pdbx_seq_one_letter_code
_entity_poly.pdbx_strand_id
1 'polypeptide(L)' 'MKMDETTKRKRIEAFRKAEASLYLSGKDPRGSEFYQKIKDEVIRGKLTYEEAKAEILNHHIEKSKK' A
#
# COMPACT_ATOMS: atom_id res chain seq x y z
N MET A 1 19.81 3.56 -7.26
CA MET A 1 20.18 2.96 -5.96
C MET A 1 19.28 1.75 -5.75
N LYS A 2 19.81 0.52 -5.62
CA LYS A 2 18.98 -0.67 -5.34
C LYS A 2 18.46 -0.57 -3.90
N MET A 3 17.16 -0.77 -3.69
CA MET A 3 16.56 -0.81 -2.34
C MET A 3 17.28 -1.86 -1.50
N ASP A 4 17.60 -1.55 -0.25
CA ASP A 4 18.22 -2.53 0.63
C ASP A 4 17.22 -3.61 1.06
N GLU A 5 17.68 -4.85 1.12
CA GLU A 5 16.83 -6.01 1.40
C GLU A 5 16.23 -5.94 2.82
N THR A 6 16.90 -5.27 3.75
CA THR A 6 16.40 -5.06 5.12
C THR A 6 15.18 -4.14 5.13
N THR A 7 15.22 -3.02 4.39
CA THR A 7 14.09 -2.09 4.25
C THR A 7 12.92 -2.76 3.54
N LYS A 8 13.19 -3.54 2.49
CA LYS A 8 12.14 -4.30 1.80
C LYS A 8 11.42 -5.25 2.78
N ARG A 9 12.16 -6.00 3.60
CA ARG A 9 11.58 -6.89 4.63
C ARG A 9 10.79 -6.11 5.67
N LYS A 10 11.30 -4.98 6.15
CA LYS A 10 10.58 -4.09 7.09
C LYS A 10 9.24 -3.61 6.51
N ARG A 11 9.22 -3.24 5.22
CA ARG A 11 7.98 -2.82 4.53
C ARG A 11 6.98 -3.98 4.42
N ILE A 12 7.44 -5.16 4.03
CA ILE A 12 6.59 -6.37 3.97
C ILE A 12 5.96 -6.67 5.34
N GLU A 13 6.76 -6.63 6.40
CA GLU A 13 6.29 -6.90 7.76
C GLU A 13 5.29 -5.84 8.23
N ALA A 14 5.55 -4.56 7.95
CA ALA A 14 4.63 -3.47 8.26
C ALA A 14 3.28 -3.66 7.57
N PHE A 15 3.26 -3.98 6.27
CA PHE A 15 2.02 -4.30 5.55
C PHE A 15 1.31 -5.50 6.16
N ARG A 16 2.02 -6.60 6.45
CA ARG A 16 1.41 -7.80 7.05
C ARG A 16 0.71 -7.48 8.38
N LYS A 17 1.34 -6.67 9.24
CA LYS A 17 0.75 -6.26 10.53
C LYS A 17 -0.49 -5.38 10.31
N ALA A 18 -0.40 -4.39 9.43
CA ALA A 18 -1.52 -3.51 9.13
C ALA A 18 -2.71 -4.27 8.52
N GLU A 19 -2.45 -5.17 7.57
CA GLU A 19 -3.47 -6.02 6.93
C GLU A 19 -4.17 -6.93 7.94
N ALA A 20 -3.43 -7.53 8.88
CA ALA A 20 -4.02 -8.34 9.94
C ALA A 20 -4.99 -7.51 10.81
N SER A 21 -4.58 -6.31 11.22
CA SER A 21 -5.44 -5.40 11.99
C SER A 21 -6.68 -4.96 11.20
N LEU A 22 -6.52 -4.66 9.91
CA LEU A 22 -7.63 -4.27 9.04
C LEU A 22 -8.61 -5.43 8.81
N TYR A 23 -8.11 -6.65 8.62
CA TYR A 23 -8.92 -7.84 8.48
C TYR A 23 -9.78 -8.10 9.72
N LEU A 24 -9.19 -8.02 10.92
CA LEU A 24 -9.91 -8.18 12.18
C LEU A 24 -11.00 -7.11 12.39
N SER A 25 -10.83 -5.92 11.81
CA SER A 25 -11.83 -4.84 11.87
C SER A 25 -12.84 -4.84 10.71
N GLY A 26 -12.81 -5.85 9.84
CA GLY A 26 -13.71 -5.95 8.68
C GLY A 26 -13.42 -4.95 7.56
N LYS A 27 -12.23 -4.33 7.55
CA LYS A 27 -11.80 -3.30 6.58
C LYS A 27 -10.69 -3.81 5.67
N ASP A 28 -10.75 -5.09 5.31
CA ASP A 28 -9.69 -5.76 4.56
C ASP A 28 -9.54 -5.21 3.13
N PRO A 29 -8.41 -4.60 2.77
CA PRO A 29 -8.20 -4.05 1.44
C PRO A 29 -7.66 -5.07 0.42
N ARG A 30 -7.32 -6.30 0.85
CA ARG A 30 -6.61 -7.30 0.01
C ARG A 30 -7.38 -7.76 -1.23
N GLY A 31 -8.69 -7.54 -1.28
CA GLY A 31 -9.51 -7.81 -2.47
C GLY A 31 -9.40 -6.76 -3.59
N SER A 32 -8.70 -5.64 -3.35
CA SER A 32 -8.57 -4.54 -4.32
C SER A 32 -7.28 -4.67 -5.13
N GLU A 33 -7.40 -4.80 -6.45
CA GLU A 33 -6.24 -4.80 -7.37
C GLU A 33 -5.40 -3.52 -7.26
N PHE A 34 -6.07 -2.37 -7.07
CA PHE A 34 -5.41 -1.09 -6.88
C PHE A 34 -4.58 -1.06 -5.60
N TYR A 35 -5.13 -1.59 -4.50
CA TYR A 35 -4.38 -1.70 -3.25
C TYR A 35 -3.13 -2.57 -3.41
N GLN A 36 -3.27 -3.74 -4.04
CA GLN A 36 -2.14 -4.65 -4.25
C GLN A 36 -1.04 -4.02 -5.12
N LYS A 37 -1.43 -3.27 -6.17
CA LYS A 37 -0.49 -2.51 -7.00
C LYS A 37 0.29 -1.48 -6.17
N ILE A 38 -0.38 -0.66 -5.37
CA ILE A 38 0.29 0.36 -4.54
C ILE A 38 1.21 -0.30 -3.51
N LYS A 39 0.75 -1.34 -2.83
CA LYS A 39 1.54 -2.13 -1.87
C LYS A 39 2.84 -2.65 -2.51
N ASP A 40 2.76 -3.24 -3.69
CA ASP A 40 3.93 -3.80 -4.39
C ASP A 40 4.95 -2.71 -4.75
N GLU A 41 4.48 -1.55 -5.23
CA GLU A 41 5.36 -0.45 -5.63
C GLU A 41 6.02 0.22 -4.40
N VAL A 42 5.33 0.29 -3.26
CA VAL A 42 5.92 0.70 -1.98
C VAL A 42 6.96 -0.32 -1.51
N ILE A 43 6.67 -1.63 -1.55
CA ILE A 43 7.64 -2.66 -1.13
C ILE A 43 8.90 -2.64 -2.02
N ARG A 44 8.73 -2.44 -3.32
CA ARG A 44 9.83 -2.32 -4.29
C ARG A 44 10.62 -1.03 -4.17
N GLY A 45 10.12 -0.04 -3.43
CA GLY A 45 10.79 1.24 -3.28
C GLY A 45 10.56 2.24 -4.38
N LYS A 46 9.61 1.97 -5.28
CA LYS A 46 9.24 2.89 -6.36
C LYS A 46 8.31 3.99 -5.88
N LEU A 47 7.54 3.72 -4.82
CA LEU A 47 6.76 4.73 -4.12
C LEU A 47 7.25 4.89 -2.68
N THR A 48 7.35 6.14 -2.27
CA THR A 48 7.41 6.53 -0.86
C THR A 48 6.03 6.45 -0.22
N TYR A 49 5.98 6.56 1.11
CA TYR A 49 4.71 6.57 1.83
C TYR A 49 3.81 7.75 1.41
N GLU A 50 4.37 8.95 1.27
CA GLU A 50 3.61 10.15 0.90
C GLU A 50 3.09 10.07 -0.54
N GLU A 51 3.90 9.57 -1.49
CA GLU A 51 3.45 9.36 -2.87
C GLU A 51 2.34 8.30 -2.96
N ALA A 52 2.48 7.18 -2.23
CA ALA A 52 1.44 6.16 -2.17
C ALA A 52 0.13 6.69 -1.57
N LYS A 53 0.22 7.53 -0.54
CA LYS A 53 -0.95 8.18 0.07
C LYS A 53 -1.64 9.14 -0.91
N ALA A 54 -0.86 9.92 -1.66
CA ALA A 54 -1.38 10.83 -2.69
C ALA A 54 -2.07 10.06 -3.82
N GLU A 55 -1.45 8.98 -4.33
CA GLU A 55 -2.04 8.07 -5.33
C GLU A 55 -3.39 7.50 -4.87
N ILE A 56 -3.46 7.01 -3.62
CA ILE A 56 -4.70 6.48 -3.05
C ILE A 56 -5.77 7.56 -2.97
N LEU A 57 -5.43 8.75 -2.48
CA LEU A 57 -6.37 9.86 -2.37
C LEU A 57 -6.90 10.27 -3.75
N ASN A 58 -6.02 10.43 -4.74
CA ASN A 58 -6.37 10.79 -6.09
C ASN A 58 -7.31 9.75 -6.73
N HIS A 59 -7.02 8.46 -6.57
CA HIS A 59 -7.89 7.39 -7.07
C HIS A 59 -9.32 7.48 -6.51
N HIS A 60 -9.47 7.81 -5.23
CA HIS A 60 -10.79 7.99 -4.62
C HIS A 60 -11.49 9.28 -5.08
N ILE A 61 -10.75 10.38 -5.24
CA ILE A 61 -11.28 11.63 -5.78
C ILE A 61 -11.80 11.40 -7.21
N GLU A 62 -11.01 10.78 -8.09
CA GLU A 62 -11.43 10.51 -9.46
C GLU A 62 -12.63 9.58 -9.55
N LYS A 63 -12.71 8.57 -8.65
CA LYS A 63 -13.90 7.72 -8.56
C LYS A 63 -15.15 8.46 -8.09
N SER A 64 -15.01 9.48 -7.23
CA SER A 64 -16.16 10.27 -6.75
C SER A 64 -16.70 11.28 -7.75
N LYS A 65 -15.93 11.60 -8.81
CA LYS A 65 -16.32 12.52 -9.87
C LYS A 65 -17.14 11.85 -10.99
N LYS A 66 -17.27 10.51 -10.96
CA LYS A 66 -18.09 9.72 -11.87
C LYS A 66 -19.48 9.51 -11.30
#